data_AF-A0A536ZJS8-F1
#
_entry.id   AF-A0A536ZJS8-F1
#
_cell.length_a   1.000
_cell.length_b   1.000
_cell.length_c   1.000
_cell.angle_alpha   90.00
_cell.angle_beta   90.00
_cell.angle_gamma   90.00
#
_symmetry.space_group_name_H-M   'P 1'
#
loop_
_entity.id
_entity.type
_entity.pdbx_description
1 polymer ?
#
loop_
_entity_poly.entity_id
_entity_poly.type
_entity_poly.pdbx_seq_one_letter_code
_entity_poly.pdbx_strand_id
1 'polypeptide(L)'
;AVVCFLGSEQPGLARTLTEAAEQAMQKTLAAPPLPAGKAHKGAVRGLYCGGTLAAEAALVLRRAGASGECLDLGDDRYTRGRPHPMIEPELRNEHIPAALADARVAVLLFDVVLGYGAHADPAGVLVQALERSRKPAIASVTGTEQDPQGWSRQMAALRAAGVQVAPSNALAAALAAASVT
;
A
#
# COMPACT_ATOMS: atom_id res chain seq x y z
N ALA A 1 6.51 20.17 -16.68
CA ALA A 1 6.35 19.64 -15.31
C ALA A 1 5.15 18.70 -15.31
N VAL A 2 5.23 17.55 -14.64
CA VAL A 2 4.08 16.65 -14.47
C VAL A 2 3.36 17.02 -13.18
N VAL A 3 2.03 17.16 -13.24
CA VAL A 3 1.19 17.48 -12.08
C VAL A 3 0.19 16.36 -11.87
N CYS A 4 0.12 15.86 -10.64
CA CYS A 4 -0.86 14.86 -10.24
C CYS A 4 -1.97 15.52 -9.42
N PHE A 5 -3.21 15.42 -9.92
CA PHE A 5 -4.40 15.71 -9.13
C PHE A 5 -5.13 14.39 -8.92
N LEU A 6 -4.94 13.82 -7.74
CA LEU A 6 -5.53 12.53 -7.37
C LEU A 6 -7.04 12.54 -7.62
N GLY A 7 -7.50 11.60 -8.43
CA GLY A 7 -8.92 11.47 -8.73
C GLY A 7 -9.47 12.44 -9.78
N SER A 8 -8.65 13.34 -10.34
CA SER A 8 -9.08 14.24 -11.41
C SER A 8 -9.59 13.46 -12.64
N GLU A 9 -10.55 14.05 -13.35
CA GLU A 9 -11.03 13.57 -14.65
C GLU A 9 -10.68 14.56 -15.77
N GLN A 10 -9.96 15.64 -15.44
CA GLN A 10 -9.56 16.63 -16.42
C GLN A 10 -8.52 16.06 -17.39
N PRO A 11 -8.69 16.25 -18.71
CA PRO A 11 -7.71 15.80 -19.70
C PRO A 11 -6.31 16.39 -19.44
N GLY A 12 -5.29 15.55 -19.56
CA GLY A 12 -3.89 15.97 -19.42
C GLY A 12 -3.35 16.03 -17.98
N LEU A 13 -4.18 15.79 -16.96
CA LEU A 13 -3.73 15.65 -15.57
C LEU A 13 -3.60 14.17 -15.18
N ALA A 14 -2.51 13.83 -14.49
CA ALA A 14 -2.34 12.49 -13.94
C ALA A 14 -3.31 12.27 -12.77
N ARG A 15 -4.01 11.14 -12.78
CA ARG A 15 -5.11 10.83 -11.85
C ARG A 15 -4.65 9.95 -10.69
N THR A 16 -3.47 9.36 -10.83
CA THR A 16 -2.73 8.55 -9.86
C THR A 16 -1.27 9.02 -9.87
N LEU A 17 -0.57 8.81 -8.76
CA LEU A 17 0.89 8.94 -8.63
C LEU A 17 1.59 8.01 -9.62
N THR A 18 1.04 6.83 -9.88
CA THR A 18 1.56 5.91 -10.91
C THR A 18 1.51 6.56 -12.29
N GLU A 19 0.35 7.07 -12.73
CA GLU A 19 0.23 7.77 -14.01
C GLU A 19 1.18 8.98 -14.08
N ALA A 20 1.33 9.72 -12.97
CA ALA A 20 2.24 10.85 -12.90
C ALA A 20 3.72 10.42 -13.08
N ALA A 21 4.12 9.33 -12.41
CA ALA A 21 5.45 8.78 -12.55
C ALA A 21 5.70 8.26 -13.98
N GLU A 22 4.73 7.57 -14.58
CA GLU A 22 4.83 7.06 -15.95
C GLU A 22 4.96 8.19 -16.97
N GLN A 23 4.20 9.27 -16.81
CA GLN A 23 4.31 10.47 -17.65
C GLN A 23 5.68 11.14 -17.49
N ALA A 24 6.18 11.25 -16.25
CA ALA A 24 7.47 11.88 -15.98
C ALA A 24 8.64 11.07 -16.54
N MET A 25 8.54 9.74 -16.48
CA MET A 25 9.56 8.80 -16.96
C MET A 25 9.39 8.39 -18.41
N GLN A 26 8.29 8.79 -19.06
CA GLN A 26 7.89 8.33 -20.39
C GLN A 26 7.93 6.81 -20.52
N LYS A 27 7.51 6.12 -19.44
CA LYS A 27 7.61 4.67 -19.31
C LYS A 27 6.43 4.14 -18.51
N THR A 28 5.67 3.23 -19.10
CA THR A 28 4.57 2.53 -18.43
C THR A 28 5.11 1.39 -17.56
N LEU A 29 4.53 1.22 -16.37
CA LEU A 29 4.76 0.08 -15.51
C LEU A 29 3.89 -1.08 -15.96
N ALA A 30 4.46 -2.28 -16.00
CA ALA A 30 3.66 -3.48 -16.21
C ALA A 30 2.71 -3.68 -15.04
N ALA A 31 1.42 -3.85 -15.34
CA ALA A 31 0.44 -4.23 -14.34
C ALA A 31 0.83 -5.60 -13.74
N PRO A 32 0.69 -5.79 -12.42
CA PRO A 32 0.90 -7.10 -11.84
C PRO A 32 -0.14 -8.08 -12.40
N PRO A 33 0.22 -9.37 -12.58
CA PRO A 33 -0.75 -10.37 -12.97
C PRO A 33 -1.88 -10.41 -11.93
N LEU A 34 -3.11 -10.58 -12.42
CA LEU A 34 -4.26 -10.77 -11.54
C LEU A 34 -4.06 -12.01 -10.66
N PRO A 35 -4.64 -12.04 -9.45
CA PRO A 35 -4.51 -13.18 -8.57
C PRO A 35 -5.07 -14.43 -9.28
N ALA A 36 -4.29 -15.51 -9.32
CA ALA A 36 -4.78 -16.79 -9.80
C ALA A 36 -5.74 -17.38 -8.75
N GLY A 37 -7.05 -17.32 -8.98
CA GLY A 37 -8.04 -17.87 -8.06
C GLY A 37 -9.39 -17.18 -8.13
N LYS A 38 -10.33 -17.64 -7.31
CA LYS A 38 -11.60 -16.92 -7.09
C LYS A 38 -11.33 -15.75 -6.16
N ALA A 39 -11.92 -14.60 -6.48
CA ALA A 39 -11.96 -13.46 -5.58
C ALA A 39 -12.58 -13.85 -4.23
N HIS A 40 -12.11 -13.19 -3.18
CA HIS A 40 -12.54 -13.42 -1.82
C HIS A 40 -13.79 -12.58 -1.54
N LYS A 41 -14.84 -13.20 -0.96
CA LYS A 41 -15.99 -12.44 -0.48
C LYS A 41 -15.55 -11.54 0.68
N GLY A 42 -15.73 -10.23 0.53
CA GLY A 42 -15.40 -9.26 1.59
C GLY A 42 -14.77 -7.98 1.06
N ALA A 43 -14.07 -7.27 1.94
CA ALA A 43 -13.56 -5.94 1.70
C ALA A 43 -12.03 -5.87 1.85
N VAL A 44 -11.42 -4.87 1.22
CA VAL A 44 -10.01 -4.52 1.39
C VAL A 44 -9.84 -3.66 2.65
N ARG A 45 -8.83 -3.95 3.47
CA ARG A 45 -8.38 -3.06 4.55
C ARG A 45 -6.99 -2.55 4.23
N GLY A 46 -6.90 -1.28 3.86
CA GLY A 46 -5.64 -0.54 3.72
C GLY A 46 -5.15 0.00 5.06
N LEU A 47 -3.90 -0.27 5.41
CA LEU A 47 -3.24 0.27 6.60
C LEU A 47 -1.99 1.02 6.13
N TYR A 48 -2.10 2.34 6.04
CA TYR A 48 -1.12 3.19 5.38
C TYR A 48 -0.35 4.08 6.36
N CYS A 49 0.93 4.28 6.09
CA CYS A 49 1.76 5.30 6.73
C CYS A 49 1.73 6.63 5.96
N GLY A 50 1.59 6.61 4.63
CA GLY A 50 1.56 7.81 3.79
C GLY A 50 0.15 8.24 3.41
N GLY A 51 -0.29 9.42 3.85
CA GLY A 51 -1.64 9.93 3.58
C GLY A 51 -2.01 10.07 2.11
N THR A 52 -1.10 10.56 1.26
CA THR A 52 -1.33 10.64 -0.19
C THR A 52 -1.48 9.24 -0.82
N LEU A 53 -0.72 8.25 -0.34
CA LEU A 53 -0.81 6.86 -0.80
C LEU A 53 -2.15 6.22 -0.36
N ALA A 54 -2.58 6.50 0.88
CA ALA A 54 -3.87 6.07 1.39
C ALA A 54 -5.03 6.65 0.56
N ALA A 55 -4.97 7.95 0.26
CA ALA A 55 -5.97 8.65 -0.55
C ALA A 55 -6.03 8.10 -1.99
N GLU A 56 -4.88 7.90 -2.64
CA GLU A 56 -4.81 7.28 -3.96
C GLU A 56 -5.43 5.88 -3.95
N ALA A 57 -5.05 5.04 -2.99
CA ALA A 57 -5.56 3.68 -2.90
C ALA A 57 -7.09 3.67 -2.72
N ALA A 58 -7.63 4.52 -1.84
CA ALA A 58 -9.07 4.65 -1.66
C ALA A 58 -9.80 5.06 -2.95
N LEU A 59 -9.21 5.98 -3.74
CA LEU A 59 -9.76 6.38 -5.04
C LEU A 59 -9.77 5.22 -6.04
N VAL A 60 -8.69 4.44 -6.09
CA VAL A 60 -8.57 3.26 -6.97
C VAL A 60 -9.61 2.20 -6.60
N LEU A 61 -9.74 1.86 -5.31
CA LEU A 61 -10.74 0.91 -4.82
C LEU A 61 -12.16 1.35 -5.18
N ARG A 62 -12.48 2.63 -4.93
CA ARG A 62 -13.80 3.21 -5.24
C ARG A 62 -14.12 3.15 -6.73
N ARG A 63 -13.16 3.49 -7.60
CA ARG A 63 -13.34 3.43 -9.06
C ARG A 63 -13.55 2.01 -9.57
N ALA A 64 -12.94 1.02 -8.93
CA ALA A 64 -13.18 -0.38 -9.23
C ALA A 64 -14.50 -0.94 -8.65
N GLY A 65 -15.25 -0.14 -7.87
CA GLY A 65 -16.46 -0.61 -7.17
C GLY A 65 -16.18 -1.63 -6.07
N ALA A 66 -14.93 -1.77 -5.63
CA ALA A 66 -14.53 -2.72 -4.60
C ALA A 66 -14.87 -2.16 -3.21
N SER A 67 -15.42 -3.02 -2.35
CA SER A 67 -15.60 -2.68 -0.93
C SER A 67 -14.25 -2.59 -0.25
N GLY A 68 -13.98 -1.49 0.45
CA GLY A 68 -12.74 -1.36 1.20
C GLY A 68 -12.58 0.00 1.87
N GLU A 69 -11.67 0.04 2.83
CA GLU A 69 -11.30 1.24 3.57
C GLU A 69 -9.78 1.31 3.69
N CYS A 70 -9.19 2.46 3.35
CA CYS A 70 -7.77 2.75 3.55
C CYS A 70 -7.63 3.74 4.70
N LEU A 71 -6.98 3.30 5.78
CA LEU A 71 -6.68 4.14 6.94
C LEU A 71 -5.34 4.83 6.72
N ASP A 72 -5.34 6.16 6.73
CA ASP A 72 -4.13 6.95 6.91
C ASP A 72 -3.78 7.00 8.39
N LEU A 73 -2.82 6.19 8.82
CA LEU A 73 -2.36 6.12 10.21
C LEU A 73 -1.29 7.17 10.51
N GLY A 74 -0.85 7.93 9.50
CA GLY A 74 -0.02 9.11 9.67
C GLY A 74 -0.79 10.34 10.16
N ASP A 75 -2.12 10.34 9.98
CA ASP A 75 -3.01 11.41 10.42
C ASP A 75 -2.91 11.68 11.94
N ASP A 76 -2.99 12.97 12.31
CA ASP A 76 -2.86 13.46 13.69
C ASP A 76 -3.76 12.73 14.70
N ARG A 77 -4.91 12.21 14.26
CA ARG A 77 -5.80 11.42 15.13
C ARG A 77 -5.17 10.13 15.65
N TYR A 78 -4.20 9.57 14.92
CA TYR A 78 -3.48 8.35 15.28
C TYR A 78 -2.09 8.63 15.86
N THR A 79 -1.51 9.79 15.56
CA THR A 79 -0.14 10.15 15.96
C THR A 79 -0.05 11.11 17.14
N ARG A 80 -1.19 11.48 17.76
CA ARG A 80 -1.19 12.36 18.94
C ARG A 80 -0.38 11.77 20.10
N GLY A 81 0.76 12.38 20.38
CA GLY A 81 1.68 11.94 21.44
C GLY A 81 2.49 10.68 21.10
N ARG A 82 2.52 10.29 19.82
CA ARG A 82 3.23 9.12 19.30
C ARG A 82 4.08 9.54 18.08
N PRO A 83 5.17 8.83 17.74
CA PRO A 83 5.88 9.08 16.49
C PRO A 83 4.99 8.78 15.28
N HIS A 84 5.34 9.32 14.11
CA HIS A 84 4.66 8.99 12.87
C HIS A 84 4.95 7.53 12.46
N PRO A 85 4.02 6.76 11.85
CA PRO A 85 4.23 5.35 11.52
C PRO A 85 5.31 5.08 10.45
N MET A 86 5.77 6.10 9.74
CA MET A 86 6.98 5.97 8.90
C MET A 86 8.25 5.81 9.74
N ILE A 87 8.29 6.44 10.92
CA ILE A 87 9.41 6.38 11.86
C ILE A 87 9.29 5.11 12.71
N GLU A 88 8.09 4.82 13.20
CA GLU A 88 7.76 3.67 14.06
C GLU A 88 6.62 2.84 13.42
N PRO A 89 6.92 1.91 12.50
CA PRO A 89 5.92 1.13 11.76
C PRO A 89 5.10 0.17 12.63
N GLU A 90 5.57 -0.11 13.84
CA GLU A 90 4.87 -0.84 14.89
C GLU A 90 3.49 -0.22 15.16
N LEU A 91 3.36 1.11 15.12
CA LEU A 91 2.10 1.81 15.34
C LEU A 91 1.07 1.50 14.25
N ARG A 92 1.49 1.38 12.99
CA ARG A 92 0.60 0.88 11.93
C ARG A 92 0.21 -0.57 12.21
N ASN A 93 1.17 -1.38 12.64
CA ASN A 93 0.99 -2.81 12.82
C ASN A 93 0.05 -3.17 13.99
N GLU A 94 -0.11 -2.29 14.99
CA GLU A 94 -1.14 -2.42 16.04
C GLU A 94 -2.57 -2.57 15.49
N HIS A 95 -2.82 -2.10 14.26
CA HIS A 95 -4.13 -2.23 13.61
C HIS A 95 -4.33 -3.56 12.88
N ILE A 96 -3.26 -4.33 12.65
CA ILE A 96 -3.33 -5.62 11.94
C ILE A 96 -4.20 -6.65 12.68
N PRO A 97 -4.07 -6.87 14.00
CA PRO A 97 -4.92 -7.83 14.71
C PRO A 97 -6.42 -7.57 14.56
N ALA A 98 -6.85 -6.31 14.63
CA ALA A 98 -8.24 -5.93 14.43
C ALA A 98 -8.70 -6.23 12.98
N ALA A 99 -7.86 -5.92 12.00
CA ALA A 99 -8.14 -6.24 10.60
C ALA A 99 -8.20 -7.75 10.33
N LEU A 100 -7.38 -8.56 11.03
CA LEU A 100 -7.41 -10.01 10.95
C LEU A 100 -8.68 -10.60 11.61
N ALA A 101 -9.13 -10.03 12.73
CA ALA A 101 -10.32 -10.48 13.44
C ALA A 101 -11.65 -10.12 12.72
N ASP A 102 -11.67 -9.06 11.91
CA ASP A 102 -12.88 -8.66 11.17
C ASP A 102 -13.16 -9.63 10.01
N ALA A 103 -14.23 -10.42 10.13
CA ALA A 103 -14.65 -11.39 9.12
C ALA A 103 -15.05 -10.76 7.78
N ARG A 104 -15.33 -9.45 7.73
CA ARG A 104 -15.63 -8.72 6.49
C ARG A 104 -14.36 -8.38 5.72
N VAL A 105 -13.19 -8.32 6.38
CA VAL A 105 -11.93 -8.00 5.73
C VAL A 105 -11.39 -9.27 5.07
N ALA A 106 -11.27 -9.23 3.75
CA ALA A 106 -10.76 -10.34 2.95
C ALA A 106 -9.28 -10.17 2.58
N VAL A 107 -8.84 -8.94 2.33
CA VAL A 107 -7.48 -8.63 1.84
C VAL A 107 -6.90 -7.47 2.63
N LEU A 108 -5.62 -7.57 3.01
CA LEU A 108 -4.86 -6.48 3.63
C LEU A 108 -4.00 -5.78 2.59
N LEU A 109 -3.95 -4.45 2.64
CA LEU A 109 -3.21 -3.60 1.71
C LEU A 109 -2.30 -2.64 2.49
N PHE A 110 -1.04 -2.52 2.10
CA PHE A 110 -0.02 -1.76 2.82
C PHE A 110 0.84 -0.90 1.90
N ASP A 111 1.35 0.21 2.44
CA ASP A 111 2.54 0.88 1.92
C ASP A 111 3.77 0.59 2.79
N VAL A 112 4.94 0.60 2.15
CA VAL A 112 6.24 0.62 2.81
C VAL A 112 7.03 1.78 2.23
N VAL A 113 7.22 2.84 3.02
CA VAL A 113 7.91 4.06 2.59
C VAL A 113 9.32 4.06 3.15
N LEU A 114 10.31 4.27 2.28
CA LEU A 114 11.74 4.27 2.61
C LEU A 114 12.29 5.71 2.63
N GLY A 115 13.59 5.81 2.91
CA GLY A 115 14.34 7.07 2.88
C GLY A 115 14.75 7.56 4.25
N TYR A 116 15.39 8.72 4.27
CA TYR A 116 15.87 9.33 5.51
C TYR A 116 14.71 9.67 6.45
N GLY A 117 14.89 9.35 7.73
CA GLY A 117 13.86 9.56 8.76
C GLY A 117 12.80 8.45 8.83
N ALA A 118 12.74 7.53 7.87
CA ALA A 118 11.94 6.32 8.00
C ALA A 118 12.67 5.27 8.85
N HIS A 119 11.93 4.28 9.34
CA HIS A 119 12.48 3.14 10.08
C HIS A 119 13.62 2.45 9.30
N ALA A 120 14.56 1.83 10.01
CA ALA A 120 15.74 1.19 9.39
C ALA A 120 15.39 -0.08 8.59
N ASP A 121 14.29 -0.75 8.97
CA ASP A 121 13.79 -1.95 8.29
C ASP A 121 12.25 -2.06 8.36
N PRO A 122 11.50 -1.19 7.65
CA PRO A 122 10.04 -1.17 7.74
C PRO A 122 9.36 -2.43 7.18
N ALA A 123 9.98 -3.11 6.20
CA ALA A 123 9.49 -4.39 5.69
C ALA A 123 9.63 -5.49 6.74
N GLY A 124 10.77 -5.59 7.43
CA GLY A 124 10.98 -6.58 8.49
C GLY A 124 9.92 -6.50 9.59
N VAL A 125 9.63 -5.28 10.06
CA VAL A 125 8.60 -5.04 11.08
C VAL A 125 7.21 -5.46 10.57
N LEU A 126 6.88 -5.16 9.30
CA LEU A 126 5.62 -5.61 8.69
C LEU A 126 5.52 -7.14 8.58
N VAL A 127 6.60 -7.80 8.14
CA VAL A 127 6.66 -9.26 8.00
C VAL A 127 6.40 -9.94 9.35
N GLN A 128 7.07 -9.47 10.41
CA GLN A 128 6.86 -10.00 11.77
C GLN A 128 5.40 -9.89 12.21
N ALA A 129 4.75 -8.75 11.96
CA ALA A 129 3.35 -8.56 12.30
C ALA A 129 2.38 -9.43 11.48
N LEU A 130 2.80 -9.88 10.29
CA LEU A 130 2.02 -10.74 9.40
C LEU A 130 2.29 -12.24 9.56
N GLU A 131 3.25 -12.68 10.38
CA GLU A 131 3.65 -14.09 10.51
C GLU A 131 2.47 -15.04 10.77
N ARG A 132 1.46 -14.59 11.53
CA ARG A 132 0.27 -15.38 11.87
C ARG A 132 -0.94 -15.08 10.99
N SER A 133 -0.80 -14.16 10.03
CA SER A 133 -1.88 -13.84 9.10
C SER A 133 -2.18 -15.01 8.19
N ARG A 134 -3.47 -15.28 7.99
CA ARG A 134 -3.97 -16.18 6.94
C ARG A 134 -4.66 -15.43 5.81
N LYS A 135 -4.78 -14.10 5.93
CA LYS A 135 -5.39 -13.25 4.90
C LYS A 135 -4.32 -12.84 3.89
N PRO A 136 -4.63 -12.82 2.59
CA PRO A 136 -3.74 -12.26 1.58
C PRO A 136 -3.30 -10.83 1.95
N ALA A 137 -2.01 -10.57 1.80
CA ALA A 137 -1.41 -9.27 2.01
C ALA A 137 -0.77 -8.77 0.72
N ILE A 138 -1.10 -7.54 0.35
CA ILE A 138 -0.57 -6.84 -0.82
C ILE A 138 0.13 -5.57 -0.35
N ALA A 139 1.28 -5.26 -0.94
CA ALA A 139 2.01 -4.04 -0.60
C ALA A 139 2.61 -3.36 -1.83
N SER A 140 2.93 -2.08 -1.70
CA SER A 140 3.87 -1.37 -2.57
C SER A 140 5.00 -0.75 -1.76
N VAL A 141 6.22 -0.72 -2.32
CA VAL A 141 7.39 -0.10 -1.70
C VAL A 141 7.73 1.20 -2.41
N THR A 142 7.65 2.32 -1.70
CA THR A 142 8.01 3.65 -2.20
C THR A 142 9.39 4.03 -1.68
N GLY A 143 10.35 4.17 -2.59
CA GLY A 143 11.75 4.45 -2.27
C GLY A 143 12.64 4.05 -3.43
N THR A 144 13.94 4.07 -3.19
CA THR A 144 15.00 3.84 -4.19
C THR A 144 16.05 2.86 -3.66
N GLU A 145 16.88 2.33 -4.55
CA GLU A 145 17.98 1.46 -4.14
C GLU A 145 19.03 2.21 -3.29
N GLN A 146 19.12 3.53 -3.45
CA GLN A 146 20.05 4.39 -2.73
C GLN A 146 19.57 4.77 -1.32
N ASP A 147 18.32 4.45 -0.95
CA ASP A 147 17.84 4.70 0.40
C ASP A 147 18.54 3.79 1.42
N PRO A 148 18.74 4.23 2.67
CA PRO A 148 19.45 3.43 3.69
C PRO A 148 18.88 2.02 3.91
N GLN A 149 17.57 1.86 3.69
CA GLN A 149 16.85 0.60 3.83
C GLN A 149 17.06 -0.36 2.65
N GLY A 150 17.59 0.09 1.51
CA GLY A 150 17.79 -0.68 0.28
C GLY A 150 16.48 -1.23 -0.31
N TRP A 151 15.95 -0.59 -1.36
CA TRP A 151 14.66 -0.96 -1.95
C TRP A 151 14.55 -2.46 -2.32
N SER A 152 15.55 -3.02 -2.99
CA SER A 152 15.56 -4.43 -3.39
C SER A 152 15.49 -5.38 -2.19
N ARG A 153 16.21 -5.07 -1.11
CA ARG A 153 16.21 -5.83 0.16
C ARG A 153 14.83 -5.84 0.79
N GLN A 154 14.19 -4.67 0.89
CA GLN A 154 12.85 -4.53 1.46
C GLN A 154 11.81 -5.33 0.68
N MET A 155 11.84 -5.25 -0.66
CA MET A 155 10.96 -6.06 -1.51
C MET A 155 11.19 -7.56 -1.34
N ALA A 156 12.45 -8.00 -1.27
CA ALA A 156 12.80 -9.41 -1.13
C ALA A 156 12.26 -9.98 0.19
N ALA A 157 12.39 -9.23 1.29
CA ALA A 157 11.85 -9.63 2.59
C ALA A 157 10.33 -9.81 2.56
N LEU A 158 9.59 -8.86 1.99
CA LEU A 158 8.14 -8.95 1.83
C LEU A 158 7.72 -10.17 1.00
N ARG A 159 8.36 -10.37 -0.16
CA ARG A 159 8.06 -11.50 -1.05
C ARG A 159 8.37 -12.85 -0.40
N ALA A 160 9.48 -12.95 0.33
CA ALA A 160 9.84 -14.17 1.06
C ALA A 160 8.80 -14.52 2.14
N ALA A 161 8.14 -13.52 2.73
CA ALA A 161 7.04 -13.69 3.67
C ALA A 161 5.67 -13.96 3.01
N GLY A 162 5.61 -14.08 1.68
CA GLY A 162 4.36 -14.32 0.95
C GLY A 162 3.51 -13.07 0.70
N VAL A 163 4.02 -11.86 0.97
CA VAL A 163 3.35 -10.61 0.62
C VAL A 163 3.48 -10.39 -0.89
N GLN A 164 2.36 -10.14 -1.57
CA GLN A 164 2.38 -9.79 -2.99
C GLN A 164 2.77 -8.32 -3.14
N VAL A 165 3.98 -8.07 -3.67
CA VAL A 165 4.50 -6.71 -3.84
C VAL A 165 4.27 -6.21 -5.26
N ALA A 166 3.40 -5.22 -5.40
CA ALA A 166 3.10 -4.55 -6.67
C ALA A 166 4.11 -3.42 -6.96
N PRO A 167 4.32 -3.06 -8.24
CA PRO A 167 5.34 -2.09 -8.65
C PRO A 167 4.98 -0.63 -8.33
N SER A 168 3.73 -0.34 -7.95
CA SER A 168 3.31 0.98 -7.49
C SER A 168 2.08 0.88 -6.58
N ASN A 169 1.77 1.93 -5.84
CA ASN A 169 0.62 1.95 -4.93
C ASN A 169 -0.71 1.85 -5.66
N ALA A 170 -0.91 2.56 -6.77
CA ALA A 170 -2.13 2.43 -7.57
C ALA A 170 -2.31 0.99 -8.10
N LEU A 171 -1.22 0.33 -8.52
CA LEU A 171 -1.27 -1.05 -8.98
C LEU A 171 -1.48 -2.05 -7.84
N ALA A 172 -0.98 -1.77 -6.62
CA ALA A 172 -1.28 -2.53 -5.42
C ALA A 172 -2.78 -2.46 -5.07
N ALA A 173 -3.35 -1.26 -5.12
CA ALA A 173 -4.77 -1.05 -4.86
C ALA A 173 -5.66 -1.70 -5.95
N ALA A 174 -5.28 -1.61 -7.23
CA ALA A 174 -6.00 -2.26 -8.31
C ALA A 174 -5.99 -3.79 -8.17
N LEU A 175 -4.84 -4.35 -7.79
CA LEU A 175 -4.71 -5.78 -7.51
C LEU A 175 -5.57 -6.20 -6.30
N ALA A 176 -5.59 -5.40 -5.23
CA ALA A 176 -6.44 -5.66 -4.07
C ALA A 176 -7.93 -5.61 -4.42
N ALA A 177 -8.35 -4.62 -5.23
CA ALA A 177 -9.72 -4.53 -5.74
C ALA A 177 -10.13 -5.78 -6.54
N ALA A 178 -9.27 -6.25 -7.43
CA ALA A 178 -9.52 -7.46 -8.22
C ALA A 178 -9.51 -8.76 -7.38
N SER A 179 -9.01 -8.70 -6.15
CA SER A 179 -8.94 -9.84 -5.22
C SER A 179 -10.22 -10.02 -4.39
N VAL A 180 -11.18 -9.08 -4.46
CA VAL A 180 -12.41 -9.12 -3.66
C VAL A 180 -13.68 -9.04 -4.51
N THR A 181 -14.78 -9.59 -4.00
CA THR A 181 -16.14 -9.55 -4.57
C THR A 181 -17.19 -9.26 -3.52
#